data_AF-A0A183JRN0-F1
#
_entry.id   AF-A0A183JRN0-F1
#
_cell.length_a   1.000
_cell.length_b   1.000
_cell.length_c   1.000
_cell.angle_alpha   90.00
_cell.angle_beta   90.00
_cell.angle_gamma   90.00
#
_symmetry.space_group_name_H-M   'P 1'
#
loop_
_entity.id
_entity.type
_entity.pdbx_description
1 polymer ?
#
loop_
_entity_poly.entity_id
_entity_poly.type
_entity_poly.pdbx_seq_one_letter_code
_entity_poly.pdbx_strand_id
1 'polypeptide(L)'
;MVVASNQDPLYYVNLILLFEKCSFHTHEASVPTLLLKALLIQLSYDPNYLRRMICLASLHQLGEAQSCRSELLQKHLLPTIVQLGQDPVPNVRFKVGQILGKIGHLLDASTIQTFVKPTLEKLGSDTDPDVVYYAKESS
;
A
#
# COMPACT_ATOMS: atom_id res chain seq x y z
N MET A 1 1.31 -28.94 -11.42
CA MET A 1 2.44 -28.26 -10.77
C MET A 1 2.62 -26.92 -11.48
N VAL A 2 1.81 -25.93 -11.12
CA VAL A 2 1.81 -24.61 -11.79
C VAL A 2 2.99 -23.83 -11.23
N VAL A 3 3.95 -23.52 -12.10
CA VAL A 3 5.03 -22.59 -11.80
C VAL A 3 4.37 -21.24 -11.50
N ALA A 4 4.32 -20.85 -10.23
CA ALA A 4 3.87 -19.52 -9.84
C ALA A 4 4.83 -18.51 -10.47
N SER A 5 4.42 -17.88 -11.56
CA SER A 5 5.16 -16.81 -12.19
C SER A 5 5.34 -15.67 -11.19
N ASN A 6 6.52 -15.04 -11.16
CA ASN A 6 6.94 -13.86 -10.37
C ASN A 6 6.09 -12.58 -10.60
N GLN A 7 4.84 -12.74 -11.03
CA GLN A 7 3.85 -11.71 -11.32
C GLN A 7 2.52 -11.98 -10.60
N ASP A 8 2.36 -13.11 -9.90
CA ASP A 8 1.15 -13.40 -9.14
C ASP A 8 1.12 -12.56 -7.84
N PRO A 9 0.17 -11.63 -7.66
CA PRO A 9 0.02 -10.87 -6.43
C PRO A 9 -0.19 -11.78 -5.22
N LEU A 10 -0.82 -12.94 -5.41
CA LEU A 10 -1.05 -13.93 -4.35
C LEU A 10 0.25 -14.57 -3.88
N TYR A 11 1.29 -14.68 -4.71
CA TYR A 11 2.59 -15.20 -4.28
C TYR A 11 3.27 -14.26 -3.27
N TYR A 12 3.24 -12.95 -3.54
CA TYR A 12 3.79 -11.94 -2.65
C TYR A 12 2.93 -11.74 -1.40
N VAL A 13 1.62 -11.77 -1.53
CA VAL A 13 0.68 -11.78 -0.40
C VAL A 13 0.89 -13.02 0.48
N ASN A 14 1.07 -14.20 -0.10
CA ASN A 14 1.38 -15.42 0.66
C ASN A 14 2.76 -15.35 1.34
N LEU A 15 3.74 -14.67 0.73
CA LEU A 15 5.02 -14.34 1.37
C LEU A 15 4.84 -13.38 2.57
N ILE A 16 3.96 -12.39 2.46
CA ILE A 16 3.63 -11.45 3.53
C ILE A 16 2.85 -12.15 4.66
N LEU A 17 1.92 -13.05 4.33
CA LEU A 17 1.22 -13.90 5.31
C LEU A 17 2.14 -14.93 5.96
N LEU A 18 3.18 -15.39 5.25
CA LEU A 18 4.28 -16.18 5.81
C LEU A 18 5.08 -15.38 6.84
N PHE A 19 5.31 -14.08 6.61
CA PHE A 19 5.89 -13.19 7.62
C PHE A 19 4.99 -13.02 8.84
N GLU A 20 3.67 -12.89 8.65
CA GLU A 20 2.68 -12.81 9.74
C GLU A 20 2.69 -14.06 10.65
N LYS A 21 2.85 -15.25 10.06
CA LYS A 21 2.99 -16.52 10.81
C LYS A 21 4.32 -16.66 11.54
N CYS A 22 5.41 -16.08 11.02
CA CYS A 22 6.73 -16.15 11.64
C CYS A 22 6.90 -15.17 12.82
N SER A 23 6.14 -14.08 12.89
CA SER A 23 6.21 -13.12 14.00
C SER A 23 5.56 -13.58 15.31
N PHE A 24 4.89 -14.74 15.34
CA PHE A 24 4.22 -15.22 16.55
C PHE A 24 5.13 -15.94 17.56
N HIS A 25 6.42 -16.19 17.27
CA HIS A 25 7.27 -17.03 18.16
C HIS A 25 8.64 -16.48 18.56
N THR A 26 9.04 -15.27 18.20
CA THR A 26 10.32 -14.71 18.71
C THR A 26 10.20 -13.23 19.05
N HIS A 27 10.77 -12.86 20.21
CA HIS A 27 10.79 -11.52 20.78
C HIS A 27 11.68 -10.51 20.01
N GLU A 28 12.05 -10.81 18.75
CA GLU A 28 12.86 -9.97 17.85
C GLU A 28 12.01 -9.48 16.67
N ALA A 29 11.12 -8.54 16.93
CA ALA A 29 10.22 -7.96 15.91
C ALA A 29 10.91 -7.01 14.89
N SER A 30 12.24 -6.88 14.91
CA SER A 30 12.98 -5.82 14.20
C SER A 30 13.41 -6.21 12.78
N VAL A 31 13.95 -7.42 12.57
CA VAL A 31 14.53 -7.84 11.29
C VAL A 31 13.47 -8.15 10.22
N PRO A 32 12.36 -8.86 10.51
CA PRO A 32 11.33 -9.16 9.51
C PRO A 32 10.66 -7.90 8.95
N THR A 33 10.41 -6.92 9.83
CA THR A 33 9.79 -5.63 9.48
C THR A 33 10.68 -4.80 8.55
N LEU A 34 12.00 -4.81 8.78
CA LEU A 34 12.95 -4.07 7.94
C LEU A 34 13.05 -4.67 6.54
N LEU A 35 13.08 -6.01 6.43
CA LEU A 35 13.13 -6.70 5.15
C LEU A 35 11.84 -6.46 4.34
N LEU A 36 10.69 -6.54 4.99
CA LEU A 36 9.40 -6.23 4.37
C LEU A 36 9.36 -4.79 3.84
N LYS A 37 9.82 -3.83 4.65
CA LYS A 37 9.92 -2.43 4.23
C LYS A 37 10.81 -2.26 3.00
N ALA A 38 12.00 -2.86 2.99
CA ALA A 38 12.93 -2.77 1.87
C ALA A 38 12.31 -3.34 0.59
N LEU A 39 11.60 -4.47 0.69
CA LEU A 39 10.90 -5.08 -0.45
C LEU A 39 9.79 -4.17 -0.99
N LEU A 40 8.96 -3.59 -0.13
CA LEU A 40 7.86 -2.70 -0.56
C LEU A 40 8.39 -1.44 -1.26
N ILE A 41 9.47 -0.85 -0.73
CA ILE A 41 10.15 0.27 -1.38
C ILE A 41 10.69 -0.16 -2.74
N GLN A 42 11.36 -1.31 -2.84
CA GLN A 42 11.85 -1.78 -4.14
C GLN A 42 10.71 -1.95 -5.15
N LEU A 43 9.59 -2.53 -4.73
CA LEU A 43 8.42 -2.73 -5.60
C LEU A 43 7.73 -1.41 -5.98
N SER A 44 7.76 -0.37 -5.16
CA SER A 44 7.12 0.92 -5.47
C SER A 44 7.86 1.71 -6.56
N TYR A 45 9.16 1.46 -6.76
CA TYR A 45 9.97 2.07 -7.81
C TYR A 45 10.24 1.14 -9.00
N ASP A 46 9.65 -0.07 -9.01
CA ASP A 46 9.90 -1.04 -10.09
C ASP A 46 9.39 -0.51 -11.44
N PRO A 47 10.16 -0.62 -12.53
CA PRO A 47 9.73 -0.15 -13.85
C PRO A 47 8.47 -0.85 -14.35
N ASN A 48 8.21 -2.09 -13.94
CA ASN A 48 7.00 -2.81 -14.27
C ASN A 48 5.85 -2.36 -13.37
N TYR A 49 4.83 -1.72 -13.97
CA TYR A 49 3.67 -1.22 -13.23
C TYR A 49 2.90 -2.34 -12.51
N LEU A 50 2.92 -3.59 -13.01
CA LEU A 50 2.27 -4.71 -12.33
C LEU A 50 2.92 -4.98 -10.97
N ARG A 51 4.23 -4.78 -10.84
CA ARG A 51 4.94 -4.91 -9.56
C ARG A 51 4.60 -3.78 -8.60
N ARG A 52 4.37 -2.56 -9.12
CA ARG A 52 3.84 -1.45 -8.32
C ARG A 52 2.41 -1.71 -7.86
N MET A 53 1.58 -2.35 -8.70
CA MET A 53 0.25 -2.81 -8.32
C MET A 53 0.29 -3.90 -7.25
N ILE A 54 1.25 -4.82 -7.32
CA ILE A 54 1.50 -5.82 -6.26
C ILE A 54 1.90 -5.11 -4.96
N CYS A 55 2.75 -4.08 -5.03
CA CYS A 55 3.09 -3.26 -3.88
C CYS A 55 1.84 -2.65 -3.22
N LEU A 56 0.96 -2.02 -4.00
CA LEU A 56 -0.29 -1.45 -3.48
C LEU A 56 -1.23 -2.50 -2.88
N ALA A 57 -1.38 -3.66 -3.51
CA ALA A 57 -2.18 -4.76 -2.96
C ALA A 57 -1.64 -5.24 -1.59
N SER A 58 -0.32 -5.33 -1.49
CA SER A 58 0.40 -5.71 -0.27
C SER A 58 0.22 -4.66 0.83
N LEU A 59 0.38 -3.37 0.48
CA LEU A 59 0.21 -2.25 1.39
C LEU A 59 -1.21 -2.14 1.93
N HIS A 60 -2.22 -2.40 1.09
CA HIS A 60 -3.62 -2.44 1.49
C HIS A 60 -3.87 -3.50 2.56
N GLN A 61 -3.45 -4.74 2.30
CA GLN A 61 -3.65 -5.85 3.24
C GLN A 61 -2.90 -5.64 4.55
N LEU A 62 -1.66 -5.12 4.49
CA LEU A 62 -0.89 -4.74 5.67
C LEU A 62 -1.54 -3.60 6.46
N GLY A 63 -2.18 -2.64 5.79
CA GLY A 63 -2.89 -1.55 6.44
C GLY A 63 -4.11 -2.03 7.25
N GLU A 64 -4.84 -3.02 6.74
CA GLU A 64 -6.02 -3.59 7.42
C GLU A 64 -5.63 -4.55 8.57
N ALA A 65 -4.45 -5.19 8.48
CA ALA A 65 -3.95 -6.12 9.49
C ALA A 65 -3.78 -5.45 10.86
N GLN A 66 -4.50 -5.95 11.87
CA GLN A 66 -4.52 -5.40 13.24
C GLN A 66 -3.12 -5.33 13.87
N SER A 67 -2.25 -6.29 13.55
CA SER A 67 -0.84 -6.39 13.97
C SER A 67 0.03 -5.23 13.44
N CYS A 68 -0.36 -4.62 12.32
CA CYS A 68 0.41 -3.60 11.61
C CYS A 68 -0.12 -2.17 11.77
N ARG A 69 -1.22 -1.96 12.53
CA ARG A 69 -1.81 -0.63 12.80
C ARG A 69 -0.97 0.29 13.69
N SER A 70 0.26 -0.09 14.00
CA SER A 70 1.19 0.69 14.81
C SER A 70 1.87 1.79 13.99
N GLU A 71 2.98 2.34 14.52
CA GLU A 71 3.87 3.28 13.82
C GLU A 71 4.27 2.83 12.41
N LEU A 72 4.25 1.52 12.11
CA LEU A 72 4.56 0.98 10.79
C LEU A 72 3.66 1.56 9.69
N LEU A 73 2.33 1.59 9.92
CA LEU A 73 1.36 2.12 8.95
C LEU A 73 1.64 3.59 8.64
N GLN A 74 1.76 4.41 9.69
CA GLN A 74 1.91 5.86 9.54
C GLN A 74 3.30 6.27 9.07
N LYS A 75 4.38 5.68 9.61
CA LYS A 75 5.76 6.10 9.32
C LYS A 75 6.34 5.48 8.05
N HIS A 76 5.79 4.37 7.56
CA HIS A 76 6.41 3.61 6.47
C HIS A 76 5.45 3.25 5.33
N LEU A 77 4.28 2.71 5.64
CA LEU A 77 3.35 2.26 4.58
C LEU A 77 2.66 3.45 3.90
N LEU A 78 2.08 4.36 4.69
CA LEU A 78 1.34 5.53 4.18
C LEU A 78 2.20 6.44 3.27
N PRO A 79 3.46 6.78 3.61
CA PRO A 79 4.31 7.57 2.71
C PRO A 79 4.51 6.90 1.35
N THR A 80 4.61 5.57 1.30
CA THR A 80 4.75 4.80 0.06
C THR A 80 3.47 4.84 -0.77
N ILE A 81 2.31 4.70 -0.13
CA ILE A 81 0.99 4.81 -0.78
C ILE A 81 0.81 6.21 -1.39
N VAL A 82 1.09 7.26 -0.61
CA VAL A 82 0.97 8.65 -1.05
C VAL A 82 1.91 8.95 -2.22
N GLN A 83 3.16 8.47 -2.17
CA GLN A 83 4.12 8.61 -3.26
C GLN A 83 3.60 7.99 -4.57
N LEU A 84 2.99 6.81 -4.50
CA LEU A 84 2.40 6.13 -5.66
C LEU A 84 1.16 6.85 -6.21
N GLY A 85 0.59 7.81 -5.48
CA GLY A 85 -0.46 8.69 -6.00
C GLY A 85 0.02 9.58 -7.16
N GLN A 86 1.33 9.66 -7.38
CA GLN A 86 1.99 10.42 -8.42
C GLN A 86 2.45 9.55 -9.60
N ASP A 87 2.09 8.27 -9.64
CA ASP A 87 2.54 7.32 -10.64
C ASP A 87 2.15 7.74 -12.06
N PRO A 88 2.99 7.55 -13.08
CA PRO A 88 2.62 7.85 -14.46
C PRO A 88 1.44 7.00 -14.96
N VAL A 89 1.21 5.81 -14.39
CA VAL A 89 0.16 4.88 -14.82
C VAL A 89 -1.14 5.16 -14.05
N PRO A 90 -2.26 5.51 -14.73
CA PRO A 90 -3.55 5.79 -14.07
C PRO A 90 -4.03 4.64 -13.17
N ASN A 91 -3.78 3.40 -13.58
CA ASN A 91 -4.19 2.23 -12.81
C ASN A 91 -3.58 2.16 -11.40
N VAL A 92 -2.36 2.67 -11.26
CA VAL A 92 -1.68 2.77 -9.97
C VAL A 92 -2.30 3.90 -9.15
N ARG A 93 -2.54 5.07 -9.77
CA ARG A 93 -3.11 6.24 -9.11
C ARG A 93 -4.53 6.02 -8.59
N PHE A 94 -5.43 5.43 -9.39
CA PHE A 94 -6.80 5.15 -8.89
C PHE A 94 -6.76 4.13 -7.74
N LYS A 95 -5.84 3.16 -7.79
CA LYS A 95 -5.69 2.16 -6.73
C LYS A 95 -5.26 2.80 -5.41
N VAL A 96 -4.41 3.82 -5.47
CA VAL A 96 -4.06 4.64 -4.30
C VAL A 96 -5.30 5.28 -3.68
N GLY A 97 -6.16 5.91 -4.49
CA GLY A 97 -7.42 6.49 -4.02
C GLY A 97 -8.28 5.48 -3.25
N GLN A 98 -8.51 4.31 -3.86
CA GLN A 98 -9.28 3.24 -3.23
C GLN A 98 -8.69 2.77 -1.90
N ILE A 99 -7.36 2.63 -1.81
CA ILE A 99 -6.69 2.18 -0.59
C ILE A 99 -6.82 3.23 0.50
N LEU A 100 -6.58 4.51 0.17
CA LEU A 100 -6.70 5.61 1.12
C LEU A 100 -8.10 5.74 1.69
N GLY A 101 -9.14 5.58 0.88
CA GLY A 101 -10.54 5.56 1.36
C GLY A 101 -10.82 4.42 2.33
N LYS A 102 -10.21 3.24 2.11
CA LYS A 102 -10.39 2.07 2.98
C LYS A 102 -9.63 2.17 4.29
N ILE A 103 -8.37 2.61 4.26
CA ILE A 103 -7.54 2.68 5.48
C ILE A 103 -7.74 3.97 6.27
N GLY A 104 -8.44 4.98 5.72
CA GLY A 104 -8.60 6.29 6.35
C GLY A 104 -9.14 6.24 7.78
N HIS A 105 -10.11 5.36 8.04
CA HIS A 105 -10.70 5.18 9.37
C HIS A 105 -9.74 4.60 10.44
N LEU A 106 -8.57 4.10 10.01
CA LEU A 106 -7.52 3.55 10.88
C LEU A 106 -6.48 4.60 11.26
N LEU A 107 -6.55 5.80 10.69
CA LEU A 107 -5.56 6.87 10.86
C LEU A 107 -6.09 7.94 11.81
N ASP A 108 -5.19 8.60 12.54
CA ASP A 108 -5.56 9.75 13.37
C ASP A 108 -5.88 10.98 12.49
N ALA A 109 -6.61 11.93 13.07
CA ALA A 109 -7.06 13.12 12.36
C ALA A 109 -5.90 13.96 11.78
N SER A 110 -4.75 14.03 12.47
CA SER A 110 -3.60 14.77 11.98
C SER A 110 -3.03 14.13 10.71
N THR A 111 -2.87 12.79 10.73
CA THR A 111 -2.43 12.02 9.57
C THR A 111 -3.37 12.15 8.39
N ILE A 112 -4.69 12.09 8.62
CA ILE A 112 -5.70 12.27 7.57
C ILE A 112 -5.59 13.65 6.91
N GLN A 113 -5.50 14.71 7.71
CA GLN A 113 -5.42 16.08 7.22
C GLN A 113 -4.11 16.38 6.50
N THR A 114 -3.00 15.77 6.96
CA THR A 114 -1.66 16.03 6.40
C THR A 114 -1.42 15.27 5.11
N PHE A 115 -1.91 14.03 4.99
CA PHE A 115 -1.53 13.12 3.92
C PHE A 115 -2.71 12.65 3.07
N VAL A 116 -3.77 12.15 3.71
CA VAL A 116 -4.87 11.48 3.00
C VAL A 116 -5.69 12.46 2.18
N LYS A 117 -6.22 13.52 2.82
CA LYS A 117 -7.07 14.51 2.15
C LYS A 117 -6.36 15.21 0.99
N PRO A 118 -5.13 15.76 1.16
CA PRO A 118 -4.43 16.39 0.05
C PRO A 118 -4.17 15.44 -1.12
N THR A 119 -3.93 14.16 -0.83
CA THR A 119 -3.73 13.15 -1.87
C THR A 119 -5.02 12.87 -2.63
N LEU A 120 -6.14 12.66 -1.93
CA LEU A 120 -7.44 12.42 -2.57
C LEU A 120 -7.94 13.64 -3.36
N GLU A 121 -7.75 14.85 -2.84
CA GLU A 121 -8.08 16.09 -3.55
C GLU A 121 -7.29 16.22 -4.86
N LYS A 122 -6.00 15.88 -4.82
CA LYS A 122 -5.16 15.87 -6.01
C LYS A 122 -5.62 14.84 -7.04
N LEU A 123 -5.91 13.61 -6.60
CA LEU A 123 -6.45 12.56 -7.47
C LEU A 123 -7.84 12.93 -8.00
N GLY A 124 -8.63 13.69 -7.25
CA GLY A 124 -9.93 14.22 -7.68
C GLY A 124 -9.83 15.27 -8.80
N SER A 125 -8.61 15.77 -9.07
CA SER A 125 -8.29 16.71 -10.14
C SER A 125 -7.39 16.09 -11.23
N ASP A 126 -7.29 14.75 -11.27
CA ASP A 126 -6.49 14.02 -12.24
C ASP A 126 -7.04 14.17 -13.67
N THR A 127 -6.20 13.90 -14.68
CA THR A 127 -6.61 13.94 -16.09
C THR A 127 -7.34 12.67 -16.51
N ASP A 128 -7.13 11.56 -15.80
CA ASP A 128 -7.77 10.29 -16.07
C ASP A 128 -9.15 10.20 -15.34
N PRO A 129 -10.25 9.94 -16.08
CA PRO A 129 -11.60 9.91 -15.48
C PRO A 129 -11.79 8.85 -14.39
N ASP A 130 -11.14 7.68 -14.52
CA ASP A 130 -11.29 6.61 -13.54
C ASP A 130 -10.59 7.00 -12.23
N VAL A 131 -9.43 7.65 -12.31
CA VAL A 131 -8.73 8.19 -11.14
C VAL A 131 -9.61 9.21 -10.42
N VAL A 132 -10.23 10.15 -11.15
CA VAL A 132 -11.13 11.15 -10.58
C VAL A 132 -12.35 10.51 -9.92
N TYR A 133 -12.97 9.52 -10.58
CA TYR A 133 -14.13 8.82 -10.06
C TYR A 133 -13.82 8.16 -8.71
N TYR A 134 -12.76 7.35 -8.64
CA TYR A 134 -12.43 6.61 -7.42
C TYR A 134 -11.93 7.51 -6.30
N ALA A 135 -11.27 8.63 -6.61
CA ALA A 135 -10.89 9.61 -5.61
C ALA A 135 -12.12 10.22 -4.91
N LYS A 136 -13.14 10.59 -5.69
CA LYS A 136 -14.39 11.15 -5.15
C LYS A 136 -15.20 10.13 -4.35
N GLU A 137 -15.22 8.87 -4.78
CA GLU A 137 -15.85 7.77 -4.01
C GLU A 137 -15.15 7.54 -2.66
N SER A 138 -13.85 7.85 -2.58
CA SER A 138 -13.00 7.59 -1.40
C SER A 138 -12.82 8.79 -0.46
N SER A 139 -13.41 9.95 -0.78
CA SER A 139 -13.24 11.23 -0.07
C SER A 139 -14.19 11.44 1.11
#